data_AF-A0AAD9E838-F1
#
_entry.id   AF-A0AAD9E838-F1
#
_cell.length_a   1.000
_cell.length_b   1.000
_cell.length_c   1.000
_cell.angle_alpha   90.00
_cell.angle_beta   90.00
_cell.angle_gamma   90.00
#
_symmetry.space_group_name_H-M   'P 1'
#
loop_
_entity.id
_entity.type
_entity.pdbx_description
1 polymer ?
#
loop_
_entity_poly.entity_id
_entity_poly.type
_entity_poly.pdbx_seq_one_letter_code
_entity_poly.pdbx_strand_id
1 'polypeptide(L)'
;MADLTTCLPLNRASVVEAHKLVKPHVHYTPVLTNKTLTTLASTPRSPEDLKGTRWEGRTPAKPTLRLWFKCENLQRIGAFKVRGAFHAVERLKQEPGWIDNGGMEKGVVTHSSGNHAQALALAAKEAGIPAHIVMPDISPANKIAGTRGYGANVIFSGSTSVEREAVADRVIAETGARLVPPYDHPDIMLGQGTLGLELQEQVRDLIAAGHSAQNPTFNSTGQPSASEGKGLDAIMTPCGGGGMLSGVALSCEGTGIRVFGAEPEFQGADDCKRGFEAGKRVESVKTLTIADGLRTPVGKFPWGVIYERRLVENMFSVSEEEIKAAVKLVFERFKLVVEPSGAVPLAVALFNEDFRSMVEKEAGEKGWDLGLVFSGGNMAMEGLMKIFAS
;
A
#
# COMPACT_ATOMS: atom_id res chain seq x y z
N MET A 1 7.05 -4.82 21.30
CA MET A 1 5.85 -4.38 20.54
C MET A 1 4.82 -3.84 21.50
N ALA A 2 3.86 -3.02 21.05
CA ALA A 2 2.80 -2.50 21.92
C ALA A 2 2.05 -3.66 22.60
N ASP A 3 1.44 -3.40 23.75
CA ASP A 3 0.62 -4.42 24.42
C ASP A 3 -0.61 -4.73 23.56
N LEU A 4 -0.66 -5.96 23.02
CA LEU A 4 -1.74 -6.42 22.15
C LEU A 4 -3.11 -6.41 22.87
N THR A 5 -3.14 -6.51 24.19
CA THR A 5 -4.40 -6.46 24.97
C THR A 5 -5.02 -5.07 24.99
N THR A 6 -4.22 -4.04 24.66
CA THR A 6 -4.65 -2.63 24.59
C THR A 6 -4.96 -2.18 23.16
N CYS A 7 -4.68 -3.02 22.15
CA CYS A 7 -4.98 -2.71 20.76
C CYS A 7 -6.49 -2.65 20.52
N LEU A 8 -6.92 -1.70 19.69
CA LEU A 8 -8.30 -1.67 19.24
C LEU A 8 -8.62 -2.91 18.38
N PRO A 9 -9.86 -3.40 18.39
CA PRO A 9 -10.26 -4.54 17.56
C PRO A 9 -10.06 -4.21 16.08
N LEU A 10 -9.63 -5.19 15.28
CA LEU A 10 -9.46 -5.02 13.84
C LEU A 10 -10.82 -4.97 13.14
N ASN A 11 -11.46 -3.80 13.08
CA ASN A 11 -12.73 -3.58 12.37
C ASN A 11 -12.79 -2.14 11.82
N ARG A 12 -13.81 -1.85 10.99
CA ARG A 12 -14.00 -0.51 10.41
C ARG A 12 -14.04 0.61 11.46
N ALA A 13 -14.74 0.41 12.57
CA ALA A 13 -14.90 1.45 13.60
C ALA A 13 -13.55 1.86 14.20
N SER A 14 -12.65 0.90 14.43
CA SER A 14 -11.29 1.19 14.88
C SER A 14 -10.45 1.90 13.82
N VAL A 15 -10.68 1.67 12.52
CA VAL A 15 -10.02 2.45 11.46
C VAL A 15 -10.53 3.91 11.48
N VAL A 16 -11.81 4.13 11.80
CA VAL A 16 -12.36 5.49 11.98
C VAL A 16 -11.73 6.18 13.19
N GLU A 17 -11.57 5.49 14.32
CA GLU A 17 -10.85 6.06 15.48
C GLU A 17 -9.38 6.34 15.16
N ALA A 18 -8.70 5.43 14.45
CA ALA A 18 -7.34 5.63 13.98
C ALA A 18 -7.23 6.87 13.08
N HIS A 19 -8.21 7.10 12.20
CA HIS A 19 -8.26 8.27 11.33
C HIS A 19 -8.30 9.58 12.11
N LYS A 20 -9.13 9.66 13.16
CA LYS A 20 -9.18 10.84 14.05
C LYS A 20 -7.81 11.11 14.68
N LEU A 21 -7.12 10.05 15.12
CA LEU A 21 -5.84 10.16 15.79
C LEU A 21 -4.72 10.61 14.85
N VAL A 22 -4.67 10.11 13.61
CA VAL A 22 -3.60 10.45 12.66
C VAL A 22 -3.86 11.70 11.84
N LYS A 23 -5.11 12.18 11.75
CA LYS A 23 -5.51 13.33 10.93
C LYS A 23 -4.63 14.57 11.10
N PRO A 24 -4.18 14.97 12.31
CA PRO A 24 -3.28 16.13 12.48
C PRO A 24 -1.87 15.91 11.90
N HIS A 25 -1.49 14.67 11.66
CA HIS A 25 -0.12 14.27 11.35
C HIS A 25 0.08 13.82 9.90
N VAL A 26 -0.97 13.68 9.10
CA VAL A 26 -0.88 13.15 7.74
C VAL A 26 -1.51 14.10 6.75
N HIS A 27 -1.00 14.11 5.51
CA HIS A 27 -1.67 14.80 4.43
C HIS A 27 -2.96 14.06 4.08
N TYR A 28 -4.02 14.83 3.81
CA TYR A 28 -5.17 14.35 3.05
C TYR A 28 -4.76 14.28 1.58
N THR A 29 -4.11 13.17 1.20
CA THR A 29 -3.55 12.99 -0.14
C THR A 29 -4.67 13.02 -1.18
N PRO A 30 -4.41 13.54 -2.39
CA PRO A 30 -5.44 13.66 -3.40
C PRO A 30 -5.85 12.29 -3.96
N VAL A 31 -7.10 12.23 -4.44
CA VAL A 31 -7.52 11.24 -5.43
C VAL A 31 -7.49 11.91 -6.79
N LEU A 32 -6.72 11.33 -7.71
CA LEU A 32 -6.59 11.80 -9.08
C LEU A 32 -7.22 10.81 -10.06
N THR A 33 -7.51 11.26 -11.27
CA THR A 33 -7.95 10.42 -12.38
C THR A 33 -7.02 10.62 -13.57
N ASN A 34 -6.88 9.60 -14.42
CA ASN A 34 -6.13 9.73 -15.66
C ASN A 34 -6.88 9.04 -16.81
N LYS A 35 -7.33 9.84 -17.78
CA LYS A 35 -8.11 9.33 -18.93
C LYS A 35 -7.32 8.32 -19.75
N THR A 36 -6.05 8.62 -20.05
CA THR A 36 -5.19 7.73 -20.84
C THR A 36 -5.03 6.36 -20.17
N LEU A 37 -4.70 6.32 -18.88
CA LEU A 37 -4.55 5.06 -18.15
C LEU A 37 -5.87 4.30 -18.02
N THR A 38 -6.98 5.02 -17.81
CA THR A 38 -8.33 4.43 -17.76
C THR A 38 -8.70 3.79 -19.10
N THR A 39 -8.44 4.48 -20.21
CA THR A 39 -8.66 3.96 -21.56
C THR A 39 -7.77 2.75 -21.84
N LEU A 40 -6.49 2.79 -21.47
CA LEU A 40 -5.58 1.65 -21.64
C LEU A 40 -6.06 0.43 -20.85
N ALA A 41 -6.48 0.62 -19.59
CA ALA A 41 -7.00 -0.47 -18.76
C ALA A 41 -8.33 -1.04 -19.28
N SER A 42 -9.11 -0.28 -20.04
CA SER A 42 -10.37 -0.77 -20.63
C SER A 42 -10.21 -1.30 -22.06
N THR A 43 -9.10 -0.98 -22.73
CA THR A 43 -8.83 -1.46 -24.09
C THR A 43 -8.40 -2.93 -24.04
N PRO A 44 -8.98 -3.82 -24.86
CA PRO A 44 -8.48 -5.18 -25.01
C PRO A 44 -7.03 -5.18 -25.46
N ARG A 45 -6.22 -6.05 -24.86
CA ARG A 45 -4.90 -6.37 -25.39
C ARG A 45 -5.05 -7.09 -26.73
N SER A 46 -4.02 -7.07 -27.56
CA SER A 46 -3.99 -7.90 -28.76
C SER A 46 -3.56 -9.35 -28.44
N PRO A 47 -3.91 -10.34 -29.27
CA PRO A 47 -3.36 -11.69 -29.12
C PRO A 47 -1.83 -11.73 -29.12
N GLU A 48 -1.16 -10.84 -29.87
CA GLU A 48 0.30 -10.74 -29.87
C GLU A 48 0.82 -10.21 -28.52
N ASP A 49 0.11 -9.28 -27.87
CA ASP A 49 0.49 -8.82 -26.52
C ASP A 49 0.44 -9.93 -25.48
N LEU A 50 -0.38 -10.98 -25.69
CA LEU A 50 -0.50 -12.11 -24.76
C LEU A 50 0.53 -13.22 -25.02
N LYS A 51 1.24 -13.18 -26.15
CA LYS A 51 2.24 -14.17 -26.51
C LYS A 51 3.41 -14.17 -25.53
N GLY A 52 3.86 -15.36 -25.11
CA GLY A 52 4.90 -15.51 -24.10
C GLY A 52 4.47 -15.16 -22.68
N THR A 53 3.22 -14.74 -22.47
CA THR A 53 2.63 -14.57 -21.13
C THR A 53 1.88 -15.84 -20.71
N ARG A 54 1.53 -15.94 -19.43
CA ARG A 54 0.68 -17.03 -18.92
C ARG A 54 -0.75 -17.07 -19.48
N TRP A 55 -1.14 -16.06 -20.26
CA TRP A 55 -2.44 -15.96 -20.92
C TRP A 55 -2.37 -16.15 -22.44
N GLU A 56 -1.24 -16.63 -22.97
CA GLU A 56 -1.10 -16.95 -24.39
C GLU A 56 -2.23 -17.88 -24.87
N GLY A 57 -2.78 -17.57 -26.05
CA GLY A 57 -3.89 -18.31 -26.64
C GLY A 57 -5.28 -18.02 -26.07
N ARG A 58 -5.40 -17.18 -25.03
CA ARG A 58 -6.70 -16.73 -24.53
C ARG A 58 -7.27 -15.58 -25.37
N THR A 59 -8.59 -15.44 -25.36
CA THR A 59 -9.26 -14.24 -25.85
C THR A 59 -8.99 -13.08 -24.88
N PRO A 60 -8.41 -11.95 -25.33
CA PRO A 60 -8.16 -10.80 -24.46
C PRO A 60 -9.45 -10.20 -23.90
N ALA A 61 -9.45 -9.90 -22.60
CA ALA A 61 -10.60 -9.33 -21.92
C ALA A 61 -10.82 -7.86 -22.29
N LYS A 62 -12.11 -7.47 -22.30
CA LYS A 62 -12.60 -6.11 -22.57
C LYS A 62 -13.37 -5.53 -21.37
N PRO A 63 -12.72 -5.32 -20.21
CA PRO A 63 -13.41 -4.72 -19.07
C PRO A 63 -13.72 -3.25 -19.35
N THR A 64 -14.76 -2.74 -18.70
CA THR A 64 -14.98 -1.28 -18.58
C THR A 64 -14.51 -0.84 -17.21
N LEU A 65 -13.41 -0.07 -17.16
CA LEU A 65 -12.83 0.42 -15.91
C LEU A 65 -12.85 1.95 -15.86
N ARG A 66 -13.02 2.49 -14.66
CA ARG A 66 -12.88 3.90 -14.28
C ARG A 66 -11.88 3.96 -13.13
N LEU A 67 -10.68 4.48 -13.40
CA LEU A 67 -9.57 4.41 -12.46
C LEU A 67 -9.47 5.68 -11.60
N TRP A 68 -9.43 5.46 -10.28
CA TRP A 68 -9.27 6.48 -9.25
C TRP A 68 -7.99 6.23 -8.48
N PHE A 69 -7.08 7.20 -8.40
CA PHE A 69 -5.74 6.98 -7.88
C PHE A 69 -5.55 7.69 -6.54
N LYS A 70 -5.43 6.93 -5.44
CA LYS A 70 -5.05 7.48 -4.13
C LYS A 70 -3.53 7.68 -4.09
N CYS A 71 -3.09 8.94 -4.09
CA CYS A 71 -1.68 9.31 -4.28
C CYS A 71 -0.89 9.35 -2.96
N GLU A 72 -0.66 8.19 -2.32
CA GLU A 72 0.19 8.10 -1.12
C GLU A 72 1.68 8.34 -1.40
N ASN A 73 2.10 8.36 -2.67
CA ASN A 73 3.40 8.89 -3.08
C ASN A 73 3.58 10.40 -2.77
N LEU A 74 2.48 11.13 -2.54
CA LEU A 74 2.48 12.55 -2.12
C LEU A 74 2.26 12.74 -0.61
N GLN A 75 2.23 11.64 0.13
CA GLN A 75 2.18 11.68 1.58
C GLN A 75 3.50 12.22 2.15
N ARG A 76 3.50 12.64 3.42
CA ARG A 76 4.73 12.88 4.18
C ARG A 76 5.66 11.67 4.05
N ILE A 77 6.97 11.94 4.00
CA ILE A 77 8.05 10.99 3.64
C ILE A 77 7.89 10.29 2.28
N GLY A 78 6.91 10.66 1.45
CA GLY A 78 6.71 10.10 0.11
C GLY A 78 6.03 8.72 0.06
N ALA A 79 5.38 8.27 1.13
CA ALA A 79 4.69 6.98 1.19
C ALA A 79 3.65 6.88 2.31
N PHE A 80 2.71 5.94 2.18
CA PHE A 80 1.62 5.71 3.12
C PHE A 80 2.05 5.39 4.57
N LYS A 81 3.29 4.92 4.76
CA LYS A 81 3.77 4.33 6.03
C LYS A 81 3.63 5.25 7.24
N VAL A 82 3.58 6.56 7.04
CA VAL A 82 3.35 7.53 8.13
C VAL A 82 2.05 7.27 8.86
N ARG A 83 1.00 6.82 8.18
CA ARG A 83 -0.31 6.68 8.82
C ARG A 83 -0.24 5.69 9.98
N GLY A 84 0.25 4.48 9.73
CA GLY A 84 0.47 3.49 10.79
C GLY A 84 1.59 3.85 11.75
N ALA A 85 2.68 4.49 11.31
CA ALA A 85 3.76 4.89 12.21
C ALA A 85 3.30 5.93 13.24
N PHE A 86 2.60 6.98 12.81
CA PHE A 86 2.01 7.97 13.70
C PHE A 86 0.92 7.36 14.56
N HIS A 87 0.04 6.53 13.99
CA HIS A 87 -0.99 5.84 14.78
C HIS A 87 -0.35 5.00 15.91
N ALA A 88 0.65 4.19 15.59
CA ALA A 88 1.33 3.36 16.59
C ALA A 88 2.02 4.20 17.68
N VAL A 89 2.71 5.28 17.33
CA VAL A 89 3.36 6.15 18.32
C VAL A 89 2.34 6.85 19.22
N GLU A 90 1.24 7.36 18.67
CA GLU A 90 0.18 7.98 19.47
C GLU A 90 -0.57 6.96 20.34
N ARG A 91 -0.72 5.71 19.88
CA ARG A 91 -1.26 4.60 20.68
C ARG A 91 -0.33 4.22 21.83
N LEU A 92 0.99 4.22 21.63
CA LEU A 92 1.95 3.97 22.71
C LEU A 92 1.83 5.00 23.84
N LYS A 93 1.62 6.29 23.52
CA LYS A 93 1.37 7.33 24.52
C LYS A 93 0.10 7.09 25.34
N GLN A 94 -0.85 6.33 24.81
CA GLN A 94 -2.10 5.95 25.46
C GLN A 94 -2.04 4.56 26.12
N GLU A 95 -0.95 3.80 25.92
CA GLU A 95 -0.75 2.48 26.54
C GLU A 95 -0.51 2.67 28.06
N PRO A 96 -1.33 2.04 28.93
CA PRO A 96 -1.19 2.17 30.38
C PRO A 96 0.23 1.83 30.86
N GLY A 97 0.83 2.75 31.60
CA GLY A 97 2.17 2.60 32.15
C GLY A 97 3.31 2.77 31.14
N TRP A 98 3.08 2.96 29.83
CA TRP A 98 4.19 3.16 28.90
C TRP A 98 4.98 4.44 29.20
N ILE A 99 4.29 5.56 29.43
CA ILE A 99 4.89 6.83 29.83
C ILE A 99 5.54 6.71 31.22
N ASP A 100 4.80 6.19 32.21
CA ASP A 100 5.29 6.07 33.59
C ASP A 100 6.55 5.20 33.73
N ASN A 101 6.72 4.23 32.83
CA ASN A 101 7.90 3.37 32.76
C ASN A 101 9.05 3.96 31.91
N GLY A 102 9.02 5.27 31.64
CA GLY A 102 10.07 5.99 30.91
C GLY A 102 10.00 5.81 29.39
N GLY A 103 8.82 5.53 28.82
CA GLY A 103 8.64 5.29 27.38
C GLY A 103 9.05 6.48 26.52
N MET A 104 8.85 7.70 27.01
CA MET A 104 9.23 8.93 26.29
C MET A 104 10.75 9.07 26.14
N GLU A 105 11.52 8.68 27.15
CA GLU A 105 12.98 8.71 27.17
C GLU A 105 13.60 7.51 26.46
N LYS A 106 12.96 6.34 26.54
CA LYS A 106 13.42 5.10 25.88
C LYS A 106 13.11 5.09 24.39
N GLY A 107 12.00 5.72 23.99
CA GLY A 107 11.61 5.87 22.60
C GLY A 107 11.20 4.58 21.90
N VAL A 108 11.41 4.56 20.59
CA VAL A 108 10.94 3.50 19.68
C VAL A 108 12.07 2.94 18.83
N VAL A 109 11.89 1.69 18.41
CA VAL A 109 12.83 0.98 17.54
C VAL A 109 12.11 0.25 16.41
N THR A 110 12.73 0.16 15.24
CA THR A 110 12.28 -0.73 14.16
C THR A 110 13.48 -1.23 13.35
N HIS A 111 13.26 -2.31 12.60
CA HIS A 111 14.12 -2.70 11.49
C HIS A 111 13.41 -2.43 10.16
N SER A 112 13.99 -1.58 9.31
CA SER A 112 13.48 -1.30 7.96
C SER A 112 14.53 -0.59 7.12
N SER A 113 14.69 -0.97 5.86
CA SER A 113 15.62 -0.32 4.92
C SER A 113 15.00 0.86 4.15
N GLY A 114 13.75 1.27 4.42
CA GLY A 114 13.07 2.25 3.57
C GLY A 114 11.89 3.02 4.17
N ASN A 115 10.70 2.87 3.58
CA ASN A 115 9.56 3.77 3.86
C ASN A 115 9.14 3.77 5.35
N HIS A 116 9.18 2.62 6.01
CA HIS A 116 8.84 2.54 7.44
C HIS A 116 9.91 3.16 8.35
N ALA A 117 11.20 3.05 7.98
CA ALA A 117 12.29 3.72 8.69
C ALA A 117 12.07 5.24 8.73
N GLN A 118 11.80 5.85 7.57
CA GLN A 118 11.52 7.29 7.49
C GLN A 118 10.23 7.68 8.22
N ALA A 119 9.18 6.86 8.08
CA ALA A 119 7.89 7.13 8.73
C ALA A 119 7.99 7.11 10.26
N LEU A 120 8.66 6.10 10.84
CA LEU A 120 8.85 6.01 12.29
C LEU A 120 9.80 7.10 12.79
N ALA A 121 10.86 7.39 12.06
CA ALA A 121 11.78 8.49 12.40
C ALA A 121 11.04 9.83 12.47
N LEU A 122 10.17 10.12 11.48
CA LEU A 122 9.36 11.33 11.48
C LEU A 122 8.32 11.35 12.62
N ALA A 123 7.63 10.24 12.86
CA ALA A 123 6.65 10.14 13.94
C ALA A 123 7.29 10.34 15.32
N ALA A 124 8.45 9.72 15.56
CA ALA A 124 9.21 9.88 16.80
C ALA A 124 9.71 11.32 17.01
N LYS A 125 10.23 11.95 15.95
CA LYS A 125 10.67 13.35 15.97
C LYS A 125 9.55 14.28 16.43
N GLU A 126 8.35 14.16 15.86
CA GLU A 126 7.21 15.01 16.22
C GLU A 126 6.63 14.67 17.59
N ALA A 127 6.75 13.41 18.01
CA ALA A 127 6.39 13.00 19.36
C ALA A 127 7.41 13.43 20.43
N GLY A 128 8.60 13.91 20.03
CA GLY A 128 9.67 14.28 20.96
C GLY A 128 10.33 13.08 21.64
N ILE A 129 10.35 11.91 20.99
CA ILE A 129 10.93 10.67 21.55
C ILE A 129 12.10 10.16 20.68
N PRO A 130 13.07 9.42 21.25
CA PRO A 130 14.13 8.80 20.46
C PRO A 130 13.61 7.79 19.43
N ALA A 131 14.23 7.77 18.25
CA ALA A 131 14.02 6.74 17.25
C ALA A 131 15.33 6.00 16.96
N HIS A 132 15.32 4.68 17.17
CA HIS A 132 16.39 3.77 16.81
C HIS A 132 16.00 2.98 15.56
N ILE A 133 16.71 3.17 14.46
CA ILE A 133 16.34 2.58 13.17
C ILE A 133 17.43 1.64 12.70
N VAL A 134 17.11 0.35 12.70
CA VAL A 134 18.01 -0.70 12.21
C VAL A 134 17.86 -0.83 10.70
N MET A 135 18.94 -0.57 9.97
CA MET A 135 18.98 -0.62 8.50
C MET A 135 20.13 -1.54 8.03
N PRO A 136 19.96 -2.33 6.96
CA PRO A 136 21.09 -2.96 6.28
C PRO A 136 22.12 -1.92 5.85
N ASP A 137 23.40 -2.24 5.98
CA ASP A 137 24.52 -1.45 5.47
C ASP A 137 24.45 -1.18 3.96
N ILE A 138 23.90 -2.13 3.20
CA ILE A 138 23.64 -2.02 1.75
C ILE A 138 22.42 -1.18 1.38
N SER A 139 21.74 -0.55 2.35
CA SER A 139 20.53 0.25 2.06
C SER A 139 20.86 1.44 1.17
N PRO A 140 19.94 1.85 0.27
CA PRO A 140 20.16 3.03 -0.58
C PRO A 140 20.51 4.29 0.22
N ALA A 141 21.55 5.00 -0.21
CA ALA A 141 22.09 6.16 0.51
C ALA A 141 21.04 7.26 0.74
N ASN A 142 20.13 7.48 -0.21
CA ASN A 142 19.03 8.43 -0.07
C ASN A 142 18.04 8.03 1.05
N LYS A 143 17.76 6.73 1.23
CA LYS A 143 16.88 6.23 2.31
C LYS A 143 17.55 6.36 3.69
N ILE A 144 18.86 6.12 3.78
CA ILE A 144 19.65 6.36 4.99
C ILE A 144 19.66 7.86 5.33
N ALA A 145 19.95 8.72 4.35
CA ALA A 145 19.99 10.17 4.53
C ALA A 145 18.63 10.74 4.96
N GLY A 146 17.54 10.31 4.32
CA GLY A 146 16.18 10.72 4.71
C GLY A 146 15.85 10.33 6.15
N THR A 147 16.22 9.12 6.57
CA THR A 147 16.01 8.64 7.95
C THR A 147 16.81 9.47 8.97
N ARG A 148 18.09 9.72 8.70
CA ARG A 148 18.94 10.58 9.55
C ARG A 148 18.47 12.03 9.59
N GLY A 149 17.93 12.55 8.49
CA GLY A 149 17.38 13.91 8.40
C GLY A 149 16.21 14.16 9.35
N TYR A 150 15.52 13.10 9.79
CA TYR A 150 14.51 13.18 10.84
C TYR A 150 15.07 13.05 12.27
N GLY A 151 16.38 12.98 12.44
CA GLY A 151 17.03 12.90 13.76
C GLY A 151 17.09 11.51 14.36
N ALA A 152 16.80 10.47 13.57
CA ALA A 152 16.89 9.09 14.04
C ALA A 152 18.33 8.62 14.24
N ASN A 153 18.54 7.83 15.29
CA ASN A 153 19.75 7.04 15.49
C ASN A 153 19.70 5.83 14.54
N VAL A 154 20.49 5.87 13.47
CA VAL A 154 20.57 4.77 12.49
C VAL A 154 21.66 3.78 12.90
N ILE A 155 21.26 2.53 13.15
CA ILE A 155 22.13 1.41 13.50
C ILE A 155 22.19 0.44 12.31
N PHE A 156 23.39 0.05 11.91
CA PHE A 156 23.55 -0.86 10.78
C PHE A 156 23.45 -2.33 11.19
N SER A 157 22.92 -3.14 10.28
CA SER A 157 22.86 -4.60 10.36
C SER A 157 23.38 -5.24 9.08
N GLY A 158 23.49 -6.57 9.08
CA GLY A 158 23.59 -7.35 7.83
C GLY A 158 22.33 -7.25 6.95
N SER A 159 22.37 -7.95 5.82
CA SER A 159 21.36 -7.84 4.76
C SER A 159 20.15 -8.76 4.94
N THR A 160 20.28 -9.81 5.76
CA THR A 160 19.20 -10.78 5.99
C THR A 160 18.19 -10.30 7.04
N SER A 161 16.98 -10.89 7.06
CA SER A 161 15.98 -10.57 8.09
C SER A 161 16.46 -10.96 9.49
N VAL A 162 17.09 -12.14 9.60
CA VAL A 162 17.62 -12.67 10.86
C VAL A 162 18.65 -11.73 11.47
N GLU A 163 19.60 -11.22 10.66
CA GLU A 163 20.59 -10.26 11.15
C GLU A 163 19.96 -8.94 11.58
N ARG A 164 18.95 -8.45 10.84
CA ARG A 164 18.21 -7.23 11.22
C ARG A 164 17.47 -7.40 12.54
N GLU A 165 16.77 -8.51 12.70
CA GLU A 165 16.01 -8.82 13.92
C GLU A 165 16.94 -8.95 15.12
N ALA A 166 18.06 -9.66 14.98
CA ALA A 166 19.06 -9.77 16.05
C ALA A 166 19.63 -8.42 16.49
N VAL A 167 19.90 -7.50 15.55
CA VAL A 167 20.35 -6.14 15.89
C VAL A 167 19.23 -5.33 16.54
N ALA A 168 17.98 -5.47 16.09
CA ALA A 168 16.83 -4.82 16.72
C ALA A 168 16.62 -5.30 18.16
N ASP A 169 16.72 -6.61 18.41
CA ASP A 169 16.60 -7.20 19.74
C ASP A 169 17.70 -6.69 20.68
N ARG A 170 18.93 -6.58 20.19
CA ARG A 170 20.03 -5.97 20.95
C ARG A 170 19.72 -4.52 21.31
N VAL A 171 19.26 -3.71 20.36
CA VAL A 171 18.91 -2.31 20.61
C VAL A 171 17.77 -2.21 21.64
N ILE A 172 16.75 -3.07 21.55
CA ILE A 172 15.67 -3.14 22.54
C ILE A 172 16.23 -3.43 23.94
N ALA A 173 17.14 -4.40 24.06
CA ALA A 173 17.75 -4.76 25.34
C ALA A 173 18.62 -3.64 25.93
N GLU A 174 19.33 -2.89 25.08
CA GLU A 174 20.22 -1.81 25.49
C GLU A 174 19.48 -0.52 25.86
N THR A 175 18.41 -0.17 25.14
CA THR A 175 17.73 1.12 25.30
C THR A 175 16.38 1.03 26.00
N GLY A 176 15.77 -0.16 26.06
CA GLY A 176 14.40 -0.33 26.48
C GLY A 176 13.37 0.23 25.49
N ALA A 177 13.79 0.60 24.28
CA ALA A 177 12.92 1.16 23.24
C ALA A 177 11.83 0.16 22.82
N ARG A 178 10.66 0.69 22.47
CA ARG A 178 9.52 -0.12 22.07
C ARG A 178 9.57 -0.43 20.56
N LEU A 179 9.58 -1.72 20.21
CA LEU A 179 9.50 -2.16 18.81
C LEU A 179 8.19 -1.72 18.16
N VAL A 180 8.27 -0.96 17.06
CA VAL A 180 7.15 -0.60 16.18
C VAL A 180 7.37 -1.26 14.81
N PRO A 181 6.74 -2.42 14.54
CA PRO A 181 7.03 -3.22 13.35
C PRO A 181 6.49 -2.55 12.07
N PRO A 182 7.01 -2.94 10.89
CA PRO A 182 6.64 -2.31 9.62
C PRO A 182 5.24 -2.65 9.10
N TYR A 183 4.61 -3.74 9.56
CA TYR A 183 3.30 -4.17 9.05
C TYR A 183 2.52 -5.11 9.98
N ASP A 184 3.16 -6.07 10.66
CA ASP A 184 2.47 -7.16 11.38
C ASP A 184 2.04 -6.74 12.79
N HIS A 185 1.19 -5.71 12.88
CA HIS A 185 0.68 -5.21 14.16
C HIS A 185 -0.66 -4.50 13.98
N PRO A 186 -1.64 -4.68 14.90
CA PRO A 186 -2.95 -4.06 14.78
C PRO A 186 -2.92 -2.54 14.62
N ASP A 187 -2.17 -1.82 15.47
CA ASP A 187 -2.08 -0.36 15.36
C ASP A 187 -1.44 0.10 14.04
N ILE A 188 -0.53 -0.68 13.46
CA ILE A 188 0.00 -0.35 12.14
C ILE A 188 -1.11 -0.47 11.11
N MET A 189 -1.78 -1.63 11.06
CA MET A 189 -2.86 -1.92 10.11
C MET A 189 -3.99 -0.90 10.17
N LEU A 190 -4.46 -0.56 11.38
CA LEU A 190 -5.53 0.42 11.60
C LEU A 190 -5.14 1.80 11.07
N GLY A 191 -3.92 2.26 11.38
CA GLY A 191 -3.42 3.52 10.85
C GLY A 191 -3.28 3.49 9.32
N GLN A 192 -2.80 2.39 8.72
CA GLN A 192 -2.73 2.31 7.26
C GLN A 192 -4.12 2.32 6.61
N GLY A 193 -5.12 1.72 7.27
CA GLY A 193 -6.50 1.65 6.77
C GLY A 193 -7.17 3.00 6.60
N THR A 194 -6.68 4.05 7.26
CA THR A 194 -7.30 5.38 7.17
C THR A 194 -7.26 5.93 5.75
N LEU A 195 -6.26 5.57 4.93
CA LEU A 195 -6.21 5.97 3.52
C LEU A 195 -7.41 5.44 2.72
N GLY A 196 -7.92 4.27 3.11
CA GLY A 196 -9.07 3.63 2.46
C GLY A 196 -10.36 4.37 2.76
N LEU A 197 -10.54 4.88 3.98
CA LEU A 197 -11.67 5.76 4.33
C LEU A 197 -11.66 7.04 3.49
N GLU A 198 -10.50 7.69 3.39
CA GLU A 198 -10.34 8.92 2.61
C GLU A 198 -10.59 8.68 1.12
N LEU A 199 -10.09 7.57 0.56
CA LEU A 199 -10.33 7.23 -0.85
C LEU A 199 -11.83 7.04 -1.15
N GLN A 200 -12.56 6.34 -0.27
CA GLN A 200 -14.01 6.16 -0.42
C GLN A 200 -14.76 7.49 -0.40
N GLU A 201 -14.44 8.36 0.57
CA GLU A 201 -15.03 9.68 0.73
C GLU A 201 -14.76 10.55 -0.50
N GLN A 202 -13.49 10.68 -0.90
CA GLN A 202 -13.09 11.53 -2.02
C GLN A 202 -13.73 11.09 -3.35
N VAL A 203 -13.78 9.79 -3.63
CA VAL A 203 -14.39 9.30 -4.88
C VAL A 203 -15.89 9.54 -4.89
N ARG A 204 -16.59 9.26 -3.79
CA ARG A 204 -18.03 9.54 -3.68
C ARG A 204 -18.31 11.03 -3.94
N ASP A 205 -17.52 11.91 -3.35
CA ASP A 205 -17.71 13.35 -3.47
C ASP A 205 -17.37 13.85 -4.88
N LEU A 206 -16.33 13.30 -5.52
CA LEU A 206 -16.00 13.59 -6.93
C LEU A 206 -17.11 13.15 -7.88
N ILE A 207 -17.64 11.93 -7.72
CA ILE A 207 -18.76 11.41 -8.53
C ILE A 207 -20.00 12.30 -8.34
N ALA A 208 -20.33 12.66 -7.09
CA ALA A 208 -21.46 13.53 -6.79
C ALA A 208 -21.31 14.93 -7.40
N ALA A 209 -20.08 15.44 -7.49
CA ALA A 209 -19.75 16.70 -8.15
C ALA A 209 -19.73 16.60 -9.69
N GLY A 210 -20.17 15.48 -10.28
CA GLY A 210 -20.18 15.26 -11.73
C GLY A 210 -18.80 15.02 -12.35
N HIS A 211 -17.76 14.83 -11.51
CA HIS A 211 -16.46 14.37 -12.00
C HIS A 211 -16.58 12.87 -12.27
N SER A 212 -16.70 12.51 -13.53
CA SER A 212 -16.56 11.13 -13.97
C SER A 212 -15.12 10.88 -14.43
N ALA A 213 -14.58 9.69 -14.15
CA ALA A 213 -13.27 9.27 -14.67
C ALA A 213 -13.22 9.24 -16.22
N GLN A 214 -14.39 9.28 -16.87
CA GLN A 214 -14.56 9.59 -18.29
C GLN A 214 -15.34 10.91 -18.39
N ASN A 215 -14.80 11.95 -19.05
CA ASN A 215 -15.37 13.32 -19.19
C ASN A 215 -16.90 13.47 -18.95
N PRO A 216 -17.36 14.58 -18.36
CA PRO A 216 -18.80 14.86 -18.26
C PRO A 216 -19.39 14.89 -19.68
N THR A 217 -20.31 13.97 -19.97
CA THR A 217 -21.22 14.10 -21.11
C THR A 217 -22.22 15.19 -20.73
N PHE A 218 -22.03 16.40 -21.27
CA PHE A 218 -23.06 17.42 -21.22
C PHE A 218 -24.24 16.95 -22.09
N ASN A 219 -25.42 16.82 -21.50
CA ASN A 219 -26.65 16.79 -22.29
C ASN A 219 -26.85 18.14 -23.01
N SER A 220 -27.74 18.19 -24.01
CA SER A 220 -28.04 19.40 -24.79
C SER A 220 -28.54 20.59 -23.96
N THR A 221 -28.73 20.41 -22.66
CA THR A 221 -29.19 21.40 -21.67
C THR A 221 -28.12 21.81 -20.66
N GLY A 222 -26.89 21.30 -20.74
CA GLY A 222 -25.78 21.70 -19.86
C GLY A 222 -25.92 21.28 -18.39
N GLN A 223 -26.77 20.29 -18.08
CA GLN A 223 -26.95 19.77 -16.72
C GLN A 223 -26.25 18.42 -16.55
N PRO A 224 -25.55 18.17 -15.43
CA PRO A 224 -25.02 16.84 -15.13
C PRO A 224 -26.19 15.85 -15.03
N SER A 225 -26.12 14.71 -15.73
CA SER A 225 -27.08 13.63 -15.53
C SER A 225 -26.82 13.04 -14.15
N ALA A 226 -27.82 13.12 -13.27
CA ALA A 226 -27.76 12.46 -11.97
C ALA A 226 -27.69 10.94 -12.16
N SER A 227 -26.48 10.37 -12.16
CA SER A 227 -26.32 8.96 -11.84
C SER A 227 -26.53 8.81 -10.33
N GLU A 228 -27.42 7.89 -9.95
CA GLU A 228 -27.56 7.47 -8.55
C GLU A 228 -26.16 7.14 -8.01
N GLY A 229 -25.70 7.95 -7.04
CA GLY A 229 -24.30 8.04 -6.62
C GLY A 229 -23.75 6.78 -5.99
N LYS A 230 -23.35 5.81 -6.83
CA LYS A 230 -22.56 4.67 -6.39
C LYS A 230 -21.10 5.14 -6.26
N GLY A 231 -20.49 4.91 -5.10
CA GLY A 231 -19.07 5.14 -4.88
C GLY A 231 -18.21 4.11 -5.63
N LEU A 232 -17.06 3.74 -5.06
CA LEU A 232 -16.20 2.70 -5.62
C LEU A 232 -16.90 1.34 -5.67
N ASP A 233 -16.65 0.55 -6.72
CA ASP A 233 -16.97 -0.87 -6.75
C ASP A 233 -15.88 -1.69 -6.07
N ALA A 234 -14.63 -1.26 -6.22
CA ALA A 234 -13.48 -1.96 -5.67
C ALA A 234 -12.29 -1.04 -5.35
N ILE A 235 -11.42 -1.50 -4.45
CA ILE A 235 -10.10 -0.93 -4.18
C ILE A 235 -9.03 -2.02 -4.35
N MET A 236 -7.93 -1.68 -5.01
CA MET A 236 -6.75 -2.54 -5.15
C MET A 236 -5.52 -1.87 -4.55
N THR A 237 -4.78 -2.63 -3.75
CA THR A 237 -3.58 -2.15 -3.07
C THR A 237 -2.41 -3.11 -3.31
N PRO A 238 -1.15 -2.64 -3.34
CA PRO A 238 -0.03 -3.56 -3.40
C PRO A 238 0.10 -4.33 -2.07
N CYS A 239 0.54 -5.58 -2.17
CA CYS A 239 0.75 -6.45 -1.03
C CYS A 239 2.24 -6.83 -0.91
N GLY A 240 2.77 -6.65 0.30
CA GLY A 240 4.01 -7.27 0.76
C GLY A 240 3.67 -7.94 2.08
N GLY A 241 4.09 -7.34 3.21
CA GLY A 241 3.67 -7.81 4.53
C GLY A 241 2.16 -7.72 4.85
N GLY A 242 1.32 -7.23 3.94
CA GLY A 242 -0.14 -7.19 4.07
C GLY A 242 -0.74 -6.08 4.94
N GLY A 243 0.08 -5.30 5.67
CA GLY A 243 -0.43 -4.29 6.62
C GLY A 243 -1.31 -3.21 6.00
N MET A 244 -0.99 -2.74 4.78
CA MET A 244 -1.85 -1.78 4.06
C MET A 244 -3.10 -2.43 3.50
N LEU A 245 -2.95 -3.57 2.81
CA LEU A 245 -4.06 -4.31 2.21
C LEU A 245 -5.13 -4.66 3.25
N SER A 246 -4.70 -5.21 4.38
CA SER A 246 -5.59 -5.53 5.50
C SER A 246 -6.23 -4.28 6.12
N GLY A 247 -5.46 -3.20 6.33
CA GLY A 247 -6.03 -1.94 6.80
C GLY A 247 -7.12 -1.38 5.87
N VAL A 248 -6.88 -1.40 4.56
CA VAL A 248 -7.87 -0.95 3.57
C VAL A 248 -9.07 -1.89 3.53
N ALA A 249 -8.87 -3.22 3.67
CA ALA A 249 -9.96 -4.19 3.78
C ALA A 249 -10.86 -3.92 5.00
N LEU A 250 -10.27 -3.65 6.16
CA LEU A 250 -11.01 -3.22 7.36
C LEU A 250 -11.78 -1.92 7.11
N SER A 251 -11.17 -0.98 6.39
CA SER A 251 -11.82 0.28 6.01
C SER A 251 -12.96 0.10 5.00
N CYS A 252 -13.18 -1.08 4.42
CA CYS A 252 -14.27 -1.39 3.48
C CYS A 252 -15.32 -2.35 4.08
N GLU A 253 -15.10 -2.82 5.31
CA GLU A 253 -16.03 -3.74 5.96
C GLU A 253 -17.43 -3.10 6.06
N GLY A 254 -18.44 -3.84 5.57
CA GLY A 254 -19.85 -3.42 5.57
C GLY A 254 -20.25 -2.41 4.49
N THR A 255 -19.36 -1.98 3.58
CA THR A 255 -19.73 -0.99 2.53
C THR A 255 -20.15 -1.60 1.21
N GLY A 256 -19.87 -2.90 1.01
CA GLY A 256 -20.03 -3.57 -0.28
C GLY A 256 -18.90 -3.29 -1.29
N ILE A 257 -17.90 -2.48 -0.92
CA ILE A 257 -16.71 -2.22 -1.76
C ILE A 257 -15.77 -3.41 -1.63
N ARG A 258 -15.40 -3.99 -2.77
CA ARG A 258 -14.50 -5.16 -2.80
C ARG A 258 -13.04 -4.73 -2.68
N VAL A 259 -12.22 -5.57 -2.08
CA VAL A 259 -10.79 -5.28 -1.90
C VAL A 259 -9.94 -6.37 -2.54
N PHE A 260 -8.95 -5.95 -3.34
CA PHE A 260 -8.02 -6.82 -4.04
C PHE A 260 -6.57 -6.51 -3.66
N GLY A 261 -5.74 -7.54 -3.61
CA GLY A 261 -4.29 -7.37 -3.44
C GLY A 261 -3.53 -7.58 -4.75
N ALA A 262 -2.42 -6.86 -4.90
CA ALA A 262 -1.55 -6.91 -6.07
C ALA A 262 -0.09 -7.18 -5.65
N GLU A 263 0.54 -8.21 -6.23
CA GLU A 263 1.92 -8.63 -5.89
C GLU A 263 2.82 -8.74 -7.12
N PRO A 264 4.14 -8.53 -6.98
CA PRO A 264 5.10 -8.98 -7.97
C PRO A 264 5.21 -10.52 -7.94
N GLU A 265 5.37 -11.18 -9.07
CA GLU A 265 5.53 -12.65 -9.11
C GLU A 265 6.98 -13.13 -9.04
N PHE A 266 7.93 -12.24 -9.31
CA PHE A 266 9.34 -12.61 -9.45
C PHE A 266 9.90 -13.27 -8.19
N GLN A 267 10.48 -14.47 -8.36
CA GLN A 267 11.07 -15.27 -7.28
C GLN A 267 10.11 -15.54 -6.11
N GLY A 268 8.81 -15.70 -6.41
CA GLY A 268 7.80 -16.08 -5.42
C GLY A 268 7.37 -14.95 -4.50
N ALA A 269 7.54 -13.69 -4.92
CA ALA A 269 7.07 -12.51 -4.21
C ALA A 269 5.53 -12.37 -4.20
N ASP A 270 4.83 -13.27 -4.88
CA ASP A 270 3.38 -13.45 -4.88
C ASP A 270 2.92 -14.40 -3.76
N ASP A 271 3.55 -14.30 -2.59
CA ASP A 271 3.35 -15.27 -1.52
C ASP A 271 1.97 -15.19 -0.88
N CYS A 272 1.36 -14.00 -0.83
CA CYS A 272 -0.02 -13.87 -0.39
C CYS A 272 -0.95 -14.54 -1.39
N LYS A 273 -0.76 -14.35 -2.70
CA LYS A 273 -1.57 -15.01 -3.75
C LYS A 273 -1.46 -16.52 -3.67
N ARG A 274 -0.23 -17.05 -3.66
CA ARG A 274 0.00 -18.50 -3.54
C ARG A 274 -0.57 -19.05 -2.24
N GLY A 275 -0.44 -18.31 -1.15
CA GLY A 275 -1.04 -18.69 0.13
C GLY A 275 -2.56 -18.65 0.10
N PHE A 276 -3.15 -17.65 -0.56
CA PHE A 276 -4.60 -17.48 -0.71
C PHE A 276 -5.21 -18.63 -1.52
N GLU A 277 -4.53 -19.06 -2.59
CA GLU A 277 -4.93 -20.21 -3.42
C GLU A 277 -4.74 -21.54 -2.68
N ALA A 278 -3.64 -21.71 -1.95
CA ALA A 278 -3.35 -22.93 -1.19
C ALA A 278 -4.11 -23.01 0.15
N GLY A 279 -4.76 -21.92 0.55
CA GLY A 279 -5.43 -21.79 1.84
C GLY A 279 -4.53 -21.80 3.07
N LYS A 280 -3.24 -21.48 2.89
CA LYS A 280 -2.25 -21.47 3.97
C LYS A 280 -1.24 -20.35 3.76
N ARG A 281 -0.99 -19.56 4.82
CA ARG A 281 0.00 -18.49 4.81
C ARG A 281 1.39 -19.04 4.45
N VAL A 282 2.05 -18.39 3.50
CA VAL A 282 3.46 -18.64 3.17
C VAL A 282 4.31 -17.77 4.09
N GLU A 283 5.20 -18.39 4.87
CA GLU A 283 5.89 -17.69 5.97
C GLU A 283 7.27 -17.16 5.60
N SER A 284 7.78 -17.52 4.42
CA SER A 284 9.12 -17.13 3.96
C SER A 284 9.15 -16.90 2.46
N VAL A 285 9.82 -15.82 2.06
CA VAL A 285 10.09 -15.46 0.67
C VAL A 285 11.50 -14.89 0.57
N LYS A 286 12.19 -15.21 -0.53
CA LYS A 286 13.45 -14.56 -0.92
C LYS A 286 13.32 -14.09 -2.36
N THR A 287 13.16 -12.78 -2.54
CA THR A 287 12.98 -12.17 -3.85
C THR A 287 13.85 -10.93 -4.01
N LEU A 288 14.25 -10.67 -5.25
CA LEU A 288 14.95 -9.46 -5.68
C LEU A 288 14.12 -8.59 -6.63
N THR A 289 12.79 -8.77 -6.68
CA THR A 289 11.86 -7.95 -7.49
C THR A 289 12.16 -6.46 -7.38
N ILE A 290 12.04 -5.71 -8.47
CA ILE A 290 12.20 -4.25 -8.49
C ILE A 290 11.21 -3.53 -7.57
N ALA A 291 10.09 -4.18 -7.20
CA ALA A 291 9.17 -3.72 -6.16
C ALA A 291 9.74 -3.97 -4.75
N ASP A 292 10.78 -3.24 -4.38
CA ASP A 292 11.57 -3.45 -3.15
C ASP A 292 10.74 -3.39 -1.86
N GLY A 293 9.67 -2.61 -1.85
CA GLY A 293 8.75 -2.47 -0.72
C GLY A 293 7.85 -3.69 -0.49
N LEU A 294 7.84 -4.66 -1.41
CA LEU A 294 6.96 -5.84 -1.40
C LEU A 294 7.73 -7.16 -1.20
N ARG A 295 8.99 -7.10 -0.77
CA ARG A 295 9.88 -8.27 -0.61
C ARG A 295 9.72 -9.02 0.71
N THR A 296 8.56 -8.95 1.35
CA THR A 296 8.32 -9.53 2.69
C THR A 296 7.08 -10.39 2.68
N PRO A 297 7.10 -11.57 3.33
CA PRO A 297 5.91 -12.41 3.41
C PRO A 297 4.81 -11.72 4.22
N VAL A 298 3.55 -12.12 3.99
CA VAL A 298 2.40 -11.61 4.74
C VAL A 298 2.50 -11.94 6.23
N GLY A 299 2.27 -10.93 7.07
CA GLY A 299 2.23 -11.07 8.52
C GLY A 299 1.04 -11.89 9.03
N LYS A 300 1.11 -12.34 10.28
CA LYS A 300 0.04 -13.14 10.90
C LYS A 300 -1.26 -12.33 11.05
N PHE A 301 -1.20 -11.09 11.54
CA PHE A 301 -2.40 -10.26 11.71
C PHE A 301 -3.02 -9.85 10.38
N PRO A 302 -2.24 -9.38 9.37
CA PRO A 302 -2.76 -9.17 8.03
C PRO A 302 -3.41 -10.41 7.43
N TRP A 303 -2.81 -11.60 7.58
CA TRP A 303 -3.40 -12.84 7.08
C TRP A 303 -4.77 -13.15 7.68
N GLY A 304 -4.96 -12.91 8.98
CA GLY A 304 -6.25 -13.09 9.65
C GLY A 304 -7.36 -12.20 9.07
N VAL A 305 -7.02 -11.00 8.61
CA VAL A 305 -7.96 -10.10 7.93
C VAL A 305 -8.17 -10.50 6.46
N ILE A 306 -7.08 -10.75 5.74
CA ILE A 306 -7.07 -11.03 4.30
C ILE A 306 -7.80 -12.35 4.01
N TYR A 307 -7.40 -13.43 4.67
CA TYR A 307 -7.82 -14.78 4.34
C TYR A 307 -8.82 -15.36 5.34
N GLU A 308 -8.51 -15.34 6.65
CA GLU A 308 -9.35 -16.04 7.63
C GLU A 308 -10.74 -15.40 7.75
N ARG A 309 -10.81 -14.07 7.71
CA ARG A 309 -12.07 -13.31 7.67
C ARG A 309 -12.59 -13.03 6.27
N ARG A 310 -11.82 -13.34 5.22
CA ARG A 310 -12.19 -13.08 3.81
C ARG A 310 -12.58 -11.63 3.51
N LEU A 311 -11.89 -10.66 4.11
CA LEU A 311 -12.13 -9.25 3.76
C LEU A 311 -11.42 -8.81 2.47
N VAL A 312 -10.51 -9.64 1.94
CA VAL A 312 -9.93 -9.48 0.61
C VAL A 312 -10.50 -10.54 -0.31
N GLU A 313 -11.05 -10.09 -1.42
CA GLU A 313 -11.78 -10.91 -2.38
C GLU A 313 -10.85 -11.83 -3.16
N ASN A 314 -9.74 -11.29 -3.66
CA ASN A 314 -8.75 -12.04 -4.43
C ASN A 314 -7.39 -11.35 -4.46
N MET A 315 -6.37 -12.11 -4.84
CA MET A 315 -4.98 -11.68 -5.01
C MET A 315 -4.54 -11.88 -6.46
N PHE A 316 -3.88 -10.88 -7.04
CA PHE A 316 -3.35 -10.93 -8.39
C PHE A 316 -1.85 -10.64 -8.38
N SER A 317 -1.14 -11.20 -9.35
CA SER A 317 0.30 -10.96 -9.51
C SER A 317 0.64 -10.40 -10.90
N VAL A 318 1.81 -9.79 -11.02
CA VAL A 318 2.37 -9.26 -12.27
C VAL A 318 3.87 -9.50 -12.35
N SER A 319 4.37 -9.60 -13.58
CA SER A 319 5.78 -9.72 -13.91
C SER A 319 6.55 -8.42 -13.71
N GLU A 320 7.87 -8.51 -13.67
CA GLU A 320 8.76 -7.33 -13.58
C GLU A 320 8.53 -6.38 -14.77
N GLU A 321 8.37 -6.91 -15.98
CA GLU A 321 8.18 -6.12 -17.20
C GLU A 321 6.85 -5.35 -17.18
N GLU A 322 5.79 -5.96 -16.67
CA GLU A 322 4.49 -5.29 -16.48
C GLU A 322 4.59 -4.16 -15.43
N ILE A 323 5.35 -4.38 -14.35
CA ILE A 323 5.62 -3.33 -13.35
C ILE A 323 6.41 -2.18 -13.98
N LYS A 324 7.48 -2.48 -14.74
CA LYS A 324 8.26 -1.45 -15.47
C LYS A 324 7.39 -0.65 -16.41
N ALA A 325 6.54 -1.31 -17.19
CA ALA A 325 5.63 -0.66 -18.12
C ALA A 325 4.64 0.27 -17.39
N ALA A 326 4.10 -0.17 -16.24
CA ALA A 326 3.22 0.66 -15.42
C ALA A 326 3.95 1.89 -14.86
N VAL A 327 5.16 1.73 -14.31
CA VAL A 327 5.98 2.86 -13.82
C VAL A 327 6.25 3.85 -14.94
N LYS A 328 6.62 3.38 -16.14
CA LYS A 328 6.86 4.22 -17.31
C LYS A 328 5.62 5.02 -17.68
N LEU A 329 4.45 4.38 -17.73
CA LEU A 329 3.19 5.04 -18.05
C LEU A 329 2.81 6.10 -17.01
N VAL A 330 3.00 5.83 -15.72
CA VAL A 330 2.76 6.81 -14.65
C VAL A 330 3.67 8.02 -14.84
N PHE A 331 4.96 7.80 -15.07
CA PHE A 331 5.92 8.88 -15.29
C PHE A 331 5.62 9.69 -16.57
N GLU A 332 5.39 9.02 -17.70
CA GLU A 332 5.24 9.66 -19.01
C GLU A 332 3.85 10.25 -19.26
N ARG A 333 2.78 9.65 -18.73
CA ARG A 333 1.38 10.02 -19.02
C ARG A 333 0.64 10.60 -17.83
N PHE A 334 1.04 10.27 -16.61
CA PHE A 334 0.43 10.82 -15.41
C PHE A 334 1.27 11.93 -14.77
N LYS A 335 2.57 11.98 -15.08
CA LYS A 335 3.53 12.96 -14.54
C LYS A 335 3.67 12.90 -13.01
N LEU A 336 3.50 11.70 -12.46
CA LEU A 336 3.77 11.40 -11.06
C LEU A 336 5.02 10.55 -10.95
N VAL A 337 5.73 10.70 -9.84
CA VAL A 337 6.82 9.79 -9.45
C VAL A 337 6.24 8.76 -8.49
N VAL A 338 6.30 7.49 -8.88
CA VAL A 338 5.84 6.35 -8.11
C VAL A 338 6.95 5.29 -8.15
N GLU A 339 7.27 4.70 -7.00
CA GLU A 339 8.23 3.60 -6.93
C GLU A 339 7.59 2.30 -7.48
N PRO A 340 8.35 1.30 -7.94
CA PRO A 340 7.78 0.10 -8.57
C PRO A 340 6.71 -0.60 -7.72
N SER A 341 6.93 -0.66 -6.39
CA SER A 341 5.96 -1.19 -5.41
C SER A 341 4.60 -0.50 -5.47
N GLY A 342 4.57 0.82 -5.71
CA GLY A 342 3.34 1.59 -5.81
C GLY A 342 2.62 1.43 -7.14
N ALA A 343 3.29 0.97 -8.19
CA ALA A 343 2.72 0.80 -9.53
C ALA A 343 2.08 -0.58 -9.75
N VAL A 344 2.32 -1.55 -8.85
CA VAL A 344 1.83 -2.94 -8.99
C VAL A 344 0.31 -3.05 -9.18
N PRO A 345 -0.57 -2.30 -8.47
CA PRO A 345 -2.01 -2.34 -8.72
C PRO A 345 -2.40 -1.86 -10.13
N LEU A 346 -1.72 -0.83 -10.64
CA LEU A 346 -1.95 -0.36 -12.00
C LEU A 346 -1.48 -1.40 -13.02
N ALA A 347 -0.35 -2.07 -12.78
CA ALA A 347 0.12 -3.16 -13.63
C ALA A 347 -0.92 -4.29 -13.68
N VAL A 348 -1.54 -4.66 -12.55
CA VAL A 348 -2.65 -5.65 -12.54
C VAL A 348 -3.82 -5.18 -13.40
N ALA A 349 -4.30 -3.95 -13.22
CA ALA A 349 -5.42 -3.42 -13.99
C ALA A 349 -5.14 -3.34 -15.51
N LEU A 350 -3.90 -3.08 -15.90
CA LEU A 350 -3.49 -2.99 -17.29
C LEU A 350 -3.28 -4.37 -17.94
N PHE A 351 -2.64 -5.30 -17.23
CA PHE A 351 -2.03 -6.47 -17.87
C PHE A 351 -2.57 -7.81 -17.38
N ASN A 352 -3.13 -7.89 -16.18
CA ASN A 352 -3.57 -9.18 -15.62
C ASN A 352 -4.92 -9.63 -16.21
N GLU A 353 -4.89 -10.58 -17.14
CA GLU A 353 -6.10 -11.02 -17.85
C GLU A 353 -7.09 -11.78 -16.95
N ASP A 354 -6.64 -12.41 -15.86
CA ASP A 354 -7.58 -13.04 -14.91
C ASP A 354 -8.40 -11.97 -14.18
N PHE A 355 -7.76 -10.90 -13.72
CA PHE A 355 -8.46 -9.74 -13.13
C PHE A 355 -9.37 -9.07 -14.17
N ARG A 356 -8.84 -8.79 -15.37
CA ARG A 356 -9.60 -8.10 -16.43
C ARG A 356 -10.82 -8.91 -16.89
N SER A 357 -10.69 -10.23 -17.03
CA SER A 357 -11.81 -11.13 -17.37
C SER A 357 -12.85 -11.18 -16.25
N MET A 358 -12.42 -11.19 -14.99
CA MET A 358 -13.32 -11.13 -13.84
C MET A 358 -14.13 -9.82 -13.86
N VAL A 359 -13.47 -8.68 -14.07
CA VAL A 359 -14.15 -7.38 -14.18
C VAL A 359 -15.12 -7.37 -15.35
N GLU A 360 -14.72 -7.84 -16.54
CA GLU A 360 -15.61 -7.90 -17.70
C GLU A 360 -16.89 -8.69 -17.41
N LYS A 361 -16.75 -9.87 -16.80
CA LYS A 361 -17.86 -10.75 -16.45
C LYS A 361 -18.80 -10.13 -15.40
N GLU A 362 -18.24 -9.47 -14.38
CA GLU A 362 -19.00 -9.04 -13.21
C GLU A 362 -19.52 -7.60 -13.33
N ALA A 363 -18.77 -6.72 -13.99
CA ALA A 363 -19.15 -5.33 -14.20
C ALA A 363 -20.13 -5.15 -15.38
N GLY A 364 -20.01 -6.01 -16.41
CA GLY A 364 -20.73 -5.89 -17.66
C GLY A 364 -20.58 -4.50 -18.28
N GLU A 365 -21.67 -4.00 -18.87
CA GLU A 365 -21.69 -2.69 -19.54
C GLU A 365 -21.58 -1.51 -18.57
N LYS A 366 -21.94 -1.69 -17.29
CA LYS A 366 -21.85 -0.61 -16.29
C LYS A 366 -20.40 -0.27 -15.97
N GLY A 367 -19.48 -1.23 -16.09
CA GLY A 367 -18.09 -1.08 -15.71
C GLY A 367 -17.88 -0.84 -14.21
N TRP A 368 -16.61 -0.83 -13.79
CA TRP A 368 -16.25 -0.60 -12.38
C TRP A 368 -15.55 0.72 -12.13
N ASP A 369 -15.92 1.38 -11.04
CA ASP A 369 -15.12 2.40 -10.37
C ASP A 369 -14.08 1.72 -9.47
N LEU A 370 -12.84 1.67 -9.95
CA LEU A 370 -11.72 0.98 -9.32
C LEU A 370 -10.74 1.98 -8.71
N GLY A 371 -10.61 1.94 -7.38
CA GLY A 371 -9.62 2.67 -6.62
C GLY A 371 -8.27 1.96 -6.62
N LEU A 372 -7.22 2.60 -7.10
CA LEU A 372 -5.84 2.12 -7.08
C LEU A 372 -5.00 2.96 -6.11
N VAL A 373 -4.20 2.29 -5.28
CA VAL A 373 -3.32 2.98 -4.32
C VAL A 373 -1.88 3.05 -4.85
N PHE A 374 -1.40 4.26 -5.13
CA PHE A 374 0.02 4.52 -5.35
C PHE A 374 0.71 4.68 -4.01
N SER A 375 1.23 3.56 -3.48
CA SER A 375 1.70 3.45 -2.09
C SER A 375 2.87 4.37 -1.72
N GLY A 376 3.73 4.70 -2.68
CA GLY A 376 4.93 5.49 -2.42
C GLY A 376 5.67 5.92 -3.67
N GLY A 377 6.57 6.90 -3.52
CA GLY A 377 7.38 7.50 -4.57
C GLY A 377 8.88 7.52 -4.26
N ASN A 378 9.32 6.78 -3.23
CA ASN A 378 10.68 6.85 -2.69
C ASN A 378 11.70 6.04 -3.50
N MET A 379 12.00 6.52 -4.69
CA MET A 379 13.01 5.95 -5.58
C MET A 379 14.10 6.98 -5.89
N ALA A 380 15.36 6.54 -5.91
CA ALA A 380 16.47 7.37 -6.37
C ALA A 380 16.43 7.51 -7.90
N MET A 381 16.90 8.64 -8.44
CA MET A 381 16.96 8.86 -9.88
C MET A 381 17.79 7.78 -10.59
N GLU A 382 18.90 7.36 -9.98
CA GLU A 382 19.75 6.28 -10.47
C GLU A 382 19.01 4.94 -10.46
N GLY A 383 18.13 4.73 -9.48
CA GLY A 383 17.25 3.56 -9.43
C GLY A 383 16.28 3.53 -10.60
N LEU A 384 15.62 4.66 -10.87
CA LEU A 384 14.74 4.82 -12.03
C LEU A 384 15.50 4.56 -13.34
N MET A 385 16.68 5.16 -13.51
CA MET A 385 17.50 4.95 -14.72
C MET A 385 17.91 3.50 -14.88
N LYS A 386 18.33 2.80 -13.81
CA LYS A 386 18.70 1.38 -13.87
C LYS A 386 17.55 0.49 -14.30
N ILE A 387 16.32 0.80 -13.88
CA ILE A 387 15.12 0.03 -14.26
C ILE A 387 14.85 0.10 -15.77
N PHE A 388 15.18 1.23 -16.42
CA PHE A 388 14.89 1.48 -17.84
C PHE A 388 16.12 1.39 -18.76
N ALA A 389 17.32 1.24 -18.20
CA ALA A 389 18.56 1.01 -18.96
C ALA A 389 18.77 -0.47 -19.34
N SER A 390 17.98 -1.38 -18.76
CA SER A 390 18.06 -2.84 -18.97
C SER A 390 17.21 -3.32 -20.13
#